data_AF-F8QBP6-F1
#
_entry.id   AF-F8QBP6-F1
#
_cell.length_a   1.000
_cell.length_b   1.000
_cell.length_c   1.000
_cell.angle_alpha   90.00
_cell.angle_beta   90.00
_cell.angle_gamma   90.00
#
_symmetry.space_group_name_H-M   'P 1'
#
loop_
_entity.id
_entity.type
_entity.pdbx_description
1 polymer ?
#
loop_
_entity_poly.entity_id
_entity_poly.type
_entity_poly.pdbx_seq_one_letter_code
_entity_poly.pdbx_strand_id
1 'polypeptide(L)'
;MVAVMGATGTGKSSFIRLLTKDENIHIGHGQESQTDQINTSCYFDPSIGRSVVLVDTPGFDDSRDGVSDVDILEKIAKFLQDGGGRKLNGIIYMHRISDPRMGGSSRKNLRMFKQLCGDGTLKNVCIVTTNWSRVTESEGASREKELGTNGNFFKPLLDAGAQLVRHDKELQSAQPIMSKLISKTAVTTQLQAELGEGRVLRDTSAGSVLSEEMKELIERHQKAMRALKQEMEEAAREKDEALKAELEEERTRWRRQNRIARS
;
A
#
# COMPACT_ATOMS: atom_id res chain seq x y z
N MET A 1 10.52 1.05 -21.12
CA MET A 1 9.30 1.42 -20.36
C MET A 1 9.69 2.03 -19.03
N VAL A 2 8.87 2.93 -18.49
CA VAL A 2 8.97 3.40 -17.11
C VAL A 2 7.64 3.15 -16.42
N ALA A 3 7.65 2.42 -15.29
CA ALA A 3 6.46 2.16 -14.50
C ALA A 3 6.30 3.19 -13.39
N VAL A 4 5.08 3.65 -13.14
CA VAL A 4 4.76 4.58 -12.04
C VAL A 4 3.92 3.85 -11.02
N MET A 5 4.46 3.68 -9.81
CA MET A 5 3.90 2.92 -8.70
C MET A 5 3.78 3.80 -7.45
N GLY A 6 2.97 3.37 -6.49
CA GLY A 6 2.78 4.07 -5.22
C GLY A 6 1.31 4.06 -4.79
N ALA A 7 1.06 4.50 -3.56
CA ALA A 7 -0.28 4.47 -2.99
C ALA A 7 -1.31 5.28 -3.80
N THR A 8 -2.59 5.02 -3.57
CA THR A 8 -3.69 5.81 -4.12
C THR A 8 -3.58 7.29 -3.71
N GLY A 9 -3.87 8.18 -4.66
CA GLY A 9 -3.82 9.64 -4.43
C GLY A 9 -2.42 10.26 -4.32
N THR A 10 -1.35 9.53 -4.67
CA THR A 10 0.04 10.06 -4.69
C THR A 10 0.36 10.92 -5.92
N GLY A 11 -0.51 10.93 -6.94
CA GLY A 11 -0.36 11.76 -8.15
C GLY A 11 0.17 11.03 -9.39
N LYS A 12 0.12 9.70 -9.46
CA LYS A 12 0.62 8.87 -10.58
C LYS A 12 0.06 9.28 -11.94
N SER A 13 -1.27 9.23 -12.10
CA SER A 13 -1.95 9.61 -13.35
C SER A 13 -1.75 11.09 -13.68
N SER A 14 -1.70 11.96 -12.66
CA SER A 14 -1.42 13.39 -12.84
C SER A 14 -0.01 13.63 -13.39
N PHE A 15 0.99 12.91 -12.88
CA PHE A 15 2.37 12.99 -13.37
C PHE A 15 2.48 12.53 -14.83
N ILE A 16 1.81 11.44 -15.20
CA ILE A 16 1.80 10.93 -16.57
C ILE A 16 1.08 11.92 -17.50
N ARG A 17 -0.11 12.40 -17.13
CA ARG A 17 -0.86 13.40 -17.92
C ARG A 17 -0.07 14.68 -18.13
N LEU A 18 0.64 15.14 -17.10
CA LEU A 18 1.49 16.33 -17.19
C LEU A 18 2.56 16.17 -18.28
N LEU A 19 3.21 15.00 -18.34
CA LEU A 19 4.27 14.72 -19.31
C LEU A 19 3.75 14.48 -20.74
N THR A 20 2.66 13.74 -20.88
CA THR A 20 2.14 13.30 -22.18
C THR A 20 1.19 14.32 -22.81
N LYS A 21 0.62 15.22 -22.00
CA LYS A 21 -0.51 16.09 -22.38
C LYS A 21 -1.73 15.33 -22.91
N ASP A 22 -1.84 14.05 -22.58
CA ASP A 22 -2.94 13.19 -23.01
C ASP A 22 -4.20 13.47 -22.18
N GLU A 23 -5.17 14.14 -22.81
CA GLU A 23 -6.41 14.52 -22.15
C GLU A 23 -7.32 13.33 -21.82
N ASN A 24 -7.09 12.17 -22.44
CA ASN A 24 -7.83 10.94 -22.17
C ASN A 24 -7.42 10.27 -20.85
N ILE A 25 -6.32 10.71 -20.22
CA ILE A 25 -5.94 10.24 -18.89
C ILE A 25 -6.86 10.90 -17.86
N HIS A 26 -7.82 10.12 -17.36
CA HIS A 26 -8.78 10.59 -16.37
C HIS A 26 -8.09 10.74 -15.00
N ILE A 27 -8.12 11.95 -14.43
CA ILE A 27 -7.61 12.22 -13.08
C ILE A 27 -8.81 12.37 -12.13
N GLY A 28 -9.00 11.41 -11.24
CA GLY A 28 -9.99 11.52 -10.17
C GLY A 28 -9.53 12.50 -9.09
N HIS A 29 -10.34 13.53 -8.81
CA HIS A 29 -10.15 14.44 -7.68
C HIS A 29 -10.90 14.00 -6.41
N GLY A 30 -11.62 12.86 -6.46
CA GLY A 30 -12.37 12.27 -5.34
C GLY A 30 -11.61 11.18 -4.57
N GLN A 31 -12.15 10.73 -3.43
CA GLN A 31 -11.58 9.63 -2.63
C GLN A 31 -11.66 8.25 -3.31
N GLU A 32 -12.47 8.12 -4.36
CA GLU A 32 -12.51 6.93 -5.20
C GLU A 32 -11.32 6.96 -6.18
N SER A 33 -10.34 6.09 -5.96
CA SER A 33 -9.35 5.72 -6.98
C SER A 33 -10.09 5.26 -8.24
N GLN A 34 -9.68 5.68 -9.43
CA GLN A 34 -10.38 5.30 -10.68
C GLN A 34 -9.50 4.46 -11.62
N THR A 35 -8.22 4.27 -11.29
CA THR A 35 -7.31 3.46 -12.11
C THR A 35 -7.47 1.98 -11.73
N ASP A 36 -8.54 1.35 -12.25
CA ASP A 36 -8.78 -0.08 -12.07
C ASP A 36 -7.88 -0.98 -12.93
N GLN A 37 -7.32 -0.42 -13.99
CA GLN A 37 -6.52 -1.13 -14.97
C GLN A 37 -5.19 -0.42 -15.20
N ILE A 38 -4.21 -1.19 -15.67
CA ILE A 38 -2.92 -0.64 -16.06
C ILE A 38 -3.07 0.08 -17.39
N ASN A 39 -2.76 1.37 -17.40
CA ASN A 39 -2.83 2.20 -18.60
C ASN A 39 -1.42 2.51 -19.10
N THR A 40 -1.26 2.64 -20.41
CA THR A 40 0.03 2.97 -21.02
C THR A 40 -0.08 4.22 -21.87
N SER A 41 0.87 5.12 -21.73
CA SER A 41 0.96 6.35 -22.53
C SER A 41 2.37 6.54 -23.06
N CYS A 42 2.50 7.07 -24.28
CA CYS A 42 3.79 7.36 -24.88
C CYS A 42 4.24 8.78 -24.53
N TYR A 43 5.46 8.92 -24.04
CA TYR A 43 6.11 10.20 -23.79
C TYR A 43 7.37 10.31 -24.66
N PHE A 44 7.52 11.43 -25.37
CA PHE A 44 8.74 11.77 -26.09
C PHE A 44 9.52 12.80 -25.28
N ASP A 45 10.76 12.47 -24.92
CA ASP A 45 11.67 13.40 -24.29
C ASP A 45 12.48 14.14 -25.38
N PRO A 46 12.22 15.44 -25.61
CA PRO A 46 12.90 16.20 -26.64
C PRO A 46 14.38 16.46 -26.33
N SER A 47 14.78 16.42 -25.05
CA SER A 47 16.16 16.71 -24.63
C SER A 47 17.14 15.60 -25.03
N ILE A 48 16.65 14.36 -25.10
CA ILE A 48 17.42 13.17 -25.45
C ILE A 48 16.98 12.55 -26.79
N GLY A 49 15.92 13.05 -27.41
CA GLY A 49 15.38 12.55 -28.67
C GLY A 49 14.87 11.11 -28.60
N ARG A 50 14.28 10.69 -27.47
CA ARG A 50 13.80 9.31 -27.26
C ARG A 50 12.37 9.26 -26.78
N SER A 51 11.63 8.27 -27.27
CA SER A 51 10.31 7.93 -26.75
C SER A 51 10.39 6.84 -25.69
N VAL A 52 9.53 6.92 -24.70
CA VAL A 52 9.33 5.89 -23.68
C VAL A 52 7.85 5.67 -23.44
N VAL A 53 7.48 4.41 -23.18
CA VAL A 53 6.15 4.07 -22.70
C VAL A 53 6.13 4.23 -21.18
N LEU A 54 5.24 5.10 -20.70
CA LEU A 54 4.87 5.28 -19.30
C LEU A 54 3.75 4.31 -18.96
N VAL A 55 3.88 3.62 -17.84
CA VAL A 55 2.91 2.65 -17.37
C VAL A 55 2.30 3.18 -16.07
N ASP A 56 1.04 3.58 -16.13
CA ASP A 56 0.25 3.94 -14.96
C ASP A 56 -0.26 2.68 -14.28
N THR A 57 -0.01 2.54 -12.98
CA THR A 57 -0.45 1.37 -12.21
C THR A 57 -1.54 1.75 -11.23
N PRO A 58 -2.48 0.84 -10.92
CA PRO A 58 -3.40 1.01 -9.81
C PRO A 58 -2.63 1.33 -8.51
N GLY A 59 -3.20 2.20 -7.66
CA GLY A 59 -2.55 2.55 -6.41
C GLY A 59 -2.67 1.45 -5.37
N PHE A 60 -1.58 1.14 -4.67
CA PHE A 60 -1.65 0.34 -3.43
C PHE A 60 -2.45 1.08 -2.34
N ASP A 61 -2.98 0.37 -1.35
CA ASP A 61 -3.86 0.95 -0.32
C ASP A 61 -5.13 1.58 -0.92
N ASP A 62 -5.71 0.91 -1.92
CA ASP A 62 -6.98 1.30 -2.53
C ASP A 62 -8.14 0.87 -1.64
N SER A 63 -8.84 1.84 -1.03
CA SER A 63 -9.92 1.58 -0.07
C SER A 63 -11.28 1.28 -0.73
N ARG A 64 -11.31 1.00 -2.04
CA ARG A 64 -12.53 0.63 -2.75
C ARG A 64 -12.94 -0.80 -2.42
N ASP A 65 -14.24 -1.01 -2.29
CA ASP A 65 -14.81 -2.31 -1.96
C ASP A 65 -14.36 -3.38 -2.98
N GLY A 66 -13.69 -4.42 -2.47
CA GLY A 66 -13.32 -5.60 -3.25
C GLY A 66 -11.97 -5.56 -3.98
N VAL A 67 -11.14 -4.52 -3.78
CA VAL A 67 -9.77 -4.49 -4.35
C VAL A 67 -8.73 -4.62 -3.24
N SER A 68 -7.97 -5.71 -3.24
CA SER A 68 -6.87 -5.93 -2.31
C SER A 68 -5.51 -5.56 -2.92
N ASP A 69 -4.50 -5.31 -2.07
CA ASP A 69 -3.11 -5.14 -2.53
C ASP A 69 -2.60 -6.36 -3.31
N VAL A 70 -3.14 -7.55 -3.05
CA VAL A 70 -2.81 -8.78 -3.77
C VAL A 70 -3.32 -8.71 -5.21
N ASP A 71 -4.55 -8.21 -5.41
CA ASP A 71 -5.13 -8.04 -6.76
C ASP A 71 -4.34 -7.00 -7.56
N ILE A 72 -3.88 -5.93 -6.90
CA ILE A 72 -3.04 -4.91 -7.52
C ILE A 72 -1.69 -5.50 -7.92
N LEU A 73 -1.06 -6.28 -7.02
CA LEU A 73 0.19 -6.97 -7.30
C LEU A 73 0.02 -7.96 -8.47
N GLU A 74 -1.10 -8.67 -8.55
CA GLU A 74 -1.42 -9.60 -9.65
C GLU A 74 -1.55 -8.88 -11.00
N LYS A 75 -2.24 -7.74 -11.03
CA LYS A 75 -2.33 -6.90 -12.23
C LYS A 75 -0.94 -6.46 -12.70
N ILE A 76 -0.10 -5.99 -11.77
CA ILE A 76 1.29 -5.58 -12.07
C ILE A 76 2.11 -6.77 -12.57
N ALA A 77 2.04 -7.92 -11.90
CA ALA A 77 2.75 -9.13 -12.28
C ALA A 77 2.39 -9.58 -13.71
N LYS A 78 1.08 -9.66 -14.01
CA LYS A 78 0.58 -10.04 -15.33
C LYS A 78 1.07 -9.08 -16.40
N PHE A 79 1.00 -7.78 -16.15
CA PHE A 79 1.50 -6.79 -17.09
C PHE A 79 3.02 -6.90 -17.30
N LEU A 80 3.80 -7.13 -16.25
CA LEU A 80 5.25 -7.26 -16.40
C LEU A 80 5.65 -8.56 -17.13
N GLN A 81 4.88 -9.64 -17.00
CA GLN A 81 5.17 -10.92 -17.66
C GLN A 81 4.69 -11.02 -19.11
N ASP A 82 3.61 -10.32 -19.45
CA ASP A 82 3.01 -10.43 -20.76
C ASP A 82 3.98 -10.01 -21.90
N GLY A 83 3.90 -10.73 -23.02
CA GLY A 83 4.86 -10.61 -24.14
C GLY A 83 6.26 -11.21 -23.89
N GLY A 84 6.45 -12.07 -22.87
CA GLY A 84 7.72 -12.76 -22.61
C GLY A 84 8.69 -11.98 -21.69
N GLY A 85 8.17 -11.09 -20.86
CA GLY A 85 8.95 -10.32 -19.89
C GLY A 85 9.31 -8.91 -20.36
N ARG A 86 8.49 -7.93 -19.95
CA ARG A 86 8.67 -6.51 -20.25
C ARG A 86 9.84 -5.91 -19.46
N LYS A 87 10.90 -5.43 -20.13
CA LYS A 87 12.02 -4.75 -19.47
C LYS A 87 11.72 -3.28 -19.16
N LEU A 88 12.13 -2.82 -17.98
CA LEU A 88 11.90 -1.46 -17.49
C LEU A 88 13.20 -0.66 -17.46
N ASN A 89 13.22 0.52 -18.08
CA ASN A 89 14.29 1.51 -17.92
C ASN A 89 14.26 2.13 -16.53
N GLY A 90 13.08 2.22 -15.92
CA GLY A 90 12.94 2.78 -14.58
C GLY A 90 11.62 2.45 -13.92
N ILE A 91 11.60 2.62 -12.61
CA ILE A 91 10.38 2.58 -11.81
C ILE A 91 10.34 3.85 -10.97
N ILE A 92 9.22 4.56 -11.04
CA ILE A 92 8.93 5.72 -10.19
C ILE A 92 8.06 5.22 -9.03
N TYR A 93 8.52 5.44 -7.80
CA TYR A 93 7.71 5.19 -6.60
C TYR A 93 7.26 6.52 -6.01
N MET A 94 5.97 6.84 -6.10
CA MET A 94 5.41 8.11 -5.65
C MET A 94 4.96 8.04 -4.19
N HIS A 95 5.34 9.03 -3.40
CA HIS A 95 5.03 9.12 -1.98
C HIS A 95 4.57 10.53 -1.60
N ARG A 96 3.48 10.67 -0.84
CA ARG A 96 3.00 11.97 -0.38
C ARG A 96 3.80 12.43 0.83
N ILE A 97 4.51 13.57 0.71
CA ILE A 97 5.22 14.17 1.86
C ILE A 97 4.23 14.76 2.89
N SER A 98 3.00 15.01 2.46
CA SER A 98 1.93 15.55 3.31
C SER A 98 1.47 14.61 4.40
N ASP A 99 1.73 13.31 4.27
CA ASP A 99 1.28 12.32 5.22
C ASP A 99 2.15 12.43 6.49
N PRO A 100 1.56 12.72 7.67
CA PRO A 100 2.34 13.10 8.85
C PRO A 100 3.17 11.97 9.44
N ARG A 101 2.86 10.72 9.07
CA ARG A 101 3.58 9.52 9.49
C ARG A 101 3.55 8.50 8.36
N MET A 102 4.63 7.73 8.24
CA MET A 102 4.60 6.46 7.51
C MET A 102 3.82 5.43 8.33
N GLY A 103 2.51 5.37 8.07
CA GLY A 103 1.59 4.40 8.67
C GLY A 103 1.92 2.95 8.29
N GLY A 104 1.24 2.00 8.95
CA GLY A 104 1.47 0.56 8.72
C GLY A 104 1.33 0.16 7.25
N SER A 105 0.27 0.63 6.57
CA SER A 105 0.04 0.35 5.14
C SER A 105 1.16 0.88 4.25
N SER A 106 1.63 2.12 4.47
CA SER A 106 2.75 2.70 3.72
C SER A 106 4.06 1.93 3.89
N ARG A 107 4.36 1.45 5.11
CA ARG A 107 5.56 0.63 5.39
C ARG A 107 5.46 -0.74 4.73
N LYS A 108 4.30 -1.38 4.82
CA LYS A 108 3.99 -2.64 4.14
C LYS A 108 4.19 -2.50 2.62
N ASN A 109 3.60 -1.48 2.03
CA ASN A 109 3.70 -1.20 0.60
C ASN A 109 5.15 -0.96 0.18
N LEU A 110 5.93 -0.25 1.00
CA LEU A 110 7.35 -0.07 0.74
C LEU A 110 8.15 -1.39 0.83
N ARG A 111 7.89 -2.23 1.85
CA ARG A 111 8.53 -3.54 2.00
C ARG A 111 8.22 -4.43 0.79
N MET A 112 6.96 -4.50 0.39
CA MET A 112 6.52 -5.25 -0.79
C MET A 112 7.12 -4.69 -2.08
N PHE A 113 7.15 -3.37 -2.26
CA PHE A 113 7.80 -2.70 -3.39
C PHE A 113 9.30 -3.02 -3.49
N LYS A 114 10.01 -3.03 -2.35
CA LYS A 114 11.43 -3.41 -2.29
C LYS A 114 11.62 -4.84 -2.79
N GLN A 115 10.80 -5.79 -2.32
CA GLN A 115 10.85 -7.18 -2.74
C GLN A 115 10.47 -7.36 -4.22
N LEU A 116 9.50 -6.59 -4.73
CA LEU A 116 9.12 -6.60 -6.13
C LEU A 116 10.29 -6.21 -7.03
N CYS A 117 11.00 -5.13 -6.68
CA CYS A 117 12.11 -4.63 -7.47
C CYS A 117 13.33 -5.55 -7.39
N GLY A 118 13.72 -5.96 -6.18
CA GLY A 118 15.01 -6.58 -5.89
C GLY A 118 16.18 -5.60 -5.96
N ASP A 119 17.27 -5.91 -5.25
CA ASP A 119 18.39 -4.98 -5.06
C ASP A 119 19.07 -4.57 -6.39
N GLY A 120 19.15 -5.48 -7.36
CA GLY A 120 19.74 -5.21 -8.68
C GLY A 120 18.97 -4.17 -9.53
N THR A 121 17.69 -3.94 -9.21
CA THR A 121 16.80 -3.02 -9.92
C THR A 121 16.74 -1.64 -9.24
N LEU A 122 17.15 -1.52 -7.98
CA LEU A 122 16.99 -0.28 -7.20
C LEU A 122 17.77 0.90 -7.80
N LYS A 123 18.88 0.66 -8.50
CA LYS A 123 19.57 1.69 -9.28
C LYS A 123 18.73 2.32 -10.40
N ASN A 124 17.66 1.65 -10.84
CA ASN A 124 16.68 2.12 -11.83
C ASN A 124 15.42 2.70 -11.16
N VAL A 125 15.38 2.77 -9.82
CA VAL A 125 14.24 3.32 -9.07
C VAL A 125 14.46 4.80 -8.76
N CYS A 126 13.40 5.58 -8.95
CA CYS A 126 13.31 6.97 -8.49
C CYS A 126 12.11 7.10 -7.55
N ILE A 127 12.40 7.43 -6.29
CA ILE A 127 11.41 7.73 -5.26
C ILE A 127 11.07 9.22 -5.40
N VAL A 128 9.82 9.51 -5.73
CA VAL A 128 9.34 10.86 -6.01
C VAL A 128 8.40 11.29 -4.89
N THR A 129 8.78 12.33 -4.15
CA THR A 129 7.93 12.92 -3.12
C THR A 129 7.00 13.98 -3.73
N THR A 130 5.71 13.89 -3.43
CA THR A 130 4.65 14.77 -3.93
C THR A 130 3.88 15.45 -2.81
N ASN A 131 2.92 16.31 -3.16
CA ASN A 131 2.10 17.08 -2.22
C ASN A 131 2.88 18.06 -1.34
N TRP A 132 4.00 18.58 -1.84
CA TRP A 132 4.78 19.63 -1.20
C TRP A 132 3.96 20.90 -0.91
N SER A 133 2.97 21.22 -1.75
CA SER A 133 2.06 22.36 -1.55
C SER A 133 1.12 22.24 -0.33
N ARG A 134 1.10 21.09 0.36
CA ARG A 134 0.24 20.83 1.54
C ARG A 134 0.97 20.92 2.87
N VAL A 135 2.28 21.18 2.85
CA VAL A 135 3.12 21.29 4.05
C VAL A 135 3.98 22.54 3.95
N THR A 136 4.48 23.00 5.09
CA THR A 136 5.51 24.04 5.08
C THR A 136 6.84 23.45 4.61
N GLU A 137 7.74 24.27 4.05
CA GLU A 137 9.06 23.81 3.60
C GLU A 137 9.86 23.17 4.74
N SER A 138 9.81 23.75 5.95
CA SER A 138 10.50 23.21 7.13
C SER A 138 9.98 21.82 7.52
N GLU A 139 8.65 21.65 7.53
CA GLU A 139 8.00 20.38 7.84
C GLU A 139 8.30 19.32 6.78
N GLY A 140 8.17 19.68 5.49
CA GLY A 140 8.46 18.81 4.37
C GLY A 140 9.93 18.37 4.34
N ALA A 141 10.87 19.29 4.56
CA ALA A 141 12.30 18.98 4.62
C ALA A 141 12.66 18.07 5.80
N SER A 142 12.04 18.29 6.97
CA SER A 142 12.20 17.41 8.14
C SER A 142 11.74 15.98 7.82
N ARG A 143 10.56 15.84 7.21
CA ARG A 143 10.01 14.54 6.81
C ARG A 143 10.83 13.86 5.73
N GLU A 144 11.28 14.61 4.71
CA GLU A 144 12.13 14.07 3.65
C GLU A 144 13.45 13.55 4.22
N LYS A 145 14.06 14.30 5.15
CA LYS A 145 15.26 13.85 5.87
C LYS A 145 15.00 12.57 6.66
N GLU A 146 13.89 12.49 7.38
CA GLU A 146 13.51 11.28 8.11
C GLU A 146 13.33 10.08 7.15
N LEU A 147 12.59 10.27 6.07
CA LEU A 147 12.34 9.27 5.03
C LEU A 147 13.65 8.75 4.42
N GLY A 148 14.62 9.63 4.16
CA GLY A 148 15.91 9.28 3.58
C GLY A 148 16.93 8.69 4.55
N THR A 149 16.79 8.90 5.86
CA THR A 149 17.79 8.48 6.87
C THR A 149 17.35 7.33 7.77
N ASN A 150 16.04 7.08 7.89
CA ASN A 150 15.52 5.99 8.71
C ASN A 150 15.62 4.65 7.99
N GLY A 151 16.27 3.67 8.62
CA GLY A 151 16.44 2.30 8.09
C GLY A 151 15.14 1.54 7.83
N ASN A 152 14.03 1.97 8.43
CA ASN A 152 12.70 1.40 8.18
C ASN A 152 11.98 2.03 6.98
N PHE A 153 12.55 3.10 6.40
CA PHE A 153 11.95 3.88 5.31
C PHE A 153 12.75 3.75 4.02
N PHE A 154 13.09 4.85 3.34
CA PHE A 154 13.75 4.79 2.04
C PHE A 154 15.26 4.58 2.13
N LYS A 155 15.88 4.75 3.30
CA LYS A 155 17.33 4.58 3.46
C LYS A 155 17.87 3.30 2.82
N PRO A 156 17.31 2.09 3.05
CA PRO A 156 17.84 0.88 2.42
C PRO A 156 17.73 0.88 0.89
N LEU A 157 16.74 1.58 0.32
CA LEU A 157 16.59 1.70 -1.13
C LEU A 157 17.63 2.68 -1.69
N LEU A 158 17.86 3.79 -0.97
CA LEU A 158 18.86 4.80 -1.34
C LEU A 158 20.28 4.22 -1.26
N ASP A 159 20.58 3.45 -0.22
CA ASP A 159 21.86 2.75 -0.06
C ASP A 159 22.10 1.75 -1.22
N ALA A 160 21.02 1.18 -1.79
CA ALA A 160 21.07 0.30 -2.95
C ALA A 160 20.99 1.03 -4.32
N GLY A 161 21.09 2.37 -4.33
CA GLY A 161 21.20 3.18 -5.54
C GLY A 161 19.89 3.81 -6.05
N ALA A 162 18.78 3.65 -5.34
CA ALA A 162 17.57 4.42 -5.64
C ALA A 162 17.79 5.91 -5.36
N GLN A 163 16.96 6.76 -5.96
CA GLN A 163 17.12 8.21 -5.87
C GLN A 163 15.87 8.86 -5.30
N LEU A 164 16.03 9.73 -4.31
CA LEU A 164 14.96 10.53 -3.74
C LEU A 164 14.94 11.90 -4.43
N VAL A 165 13.79 12.29 -4.99
CA VAL A 165 13.60 13.57 -5.69
C VAL A 165 12.24 14.17 -5.33
N ARG A 166 12.15 15.50 -5.39
CA ARG A 166 10.90 16.24 -5.17
C ARG A 166 10.18 16.49 -6.50
N HIS A 167 8.86 16.38 -6.50
CA HIS A 167 8.01 16.79 -7.61
C HIS A 167 6.94 17.78 -7.13
N ASP A 168 6.92 18.94 -7.77
CA ASP A 168 6.10 20.11 -7.42
C ASP A 168 4.84 20.26 -8.28
N LYS A 169 4.48 19.22 -9.06
CA LYS A 169 3.37 19.20 -10.04
C LYS A 169 3.64 19.99 -11.32
N GLU A 170 4.85 20.51 -11.51
CA GLU A 170 5.24 21.24 -12.71
C GLU A 170 6.13 20.40 -13.63
N LEU A 171 6.12 20.75 -14.92
CA LEU A 171 6.92 20.06 -15.93
C LEU A 171 8.41 20.16 -15.64
N GLN A 172 8.88 21.28 -15.05
CA GLN A 172 10.31 21.49 -14.76
C GLN A 172 10.85 20.47 -13.76
N SER A 173 10.03 19.96 -12.84
CA SER A 173 10.45 18.89 -11.92
C SER A 173 10.25 17.49 -12.50
N ALA A 174 9.26 17.30 -13.39
CA ALA A 174 8.98 15.99 -14.00
C ALA A 174 9.98 15.58 -15.10
N GLN A 175 10.41 16.53 -15.95
CA GLN A 175 11.29 16.23 -17.08
C GLN A 175 12.66 15.66 -16.65
N PRO A 176 13.39 16.23 -15.68
CA PRO A 176 14.68 15.70 -15.25
C PRO A 176 14.59 14.27 -14.70
N ILE A 177 13.49 13.94 -14.02
CA ILE A 177 13.21 12.58 -13.53
C ILE A 177 13.14 11.61 -14.71
N MET A 178 12.40 12.00 -15.76
CA MET A 178 12.24 11.16 -16.95
C MET A 178 13.52 11.01 -17.75
N SER A 179 14.23 12.11 -18.06
CA SER A 179 15.47 12.05 -18.84
C SER A 179 16.51 11.12 -18.19
N LYS A 180 16.56 11.14 -16.86
CA LYS A 180 17.43 10.27 -16.06
C LYS A 180 17.03 8.79 -16.11
N LEU A 181 15.75 8.47 -16.16
CA LEU A 181 15.30 7.08 -16.23
C LEU A 181 15.39 6.52 -17.65
N ILE A 182 15.05 7.31 -18.68
CA ILE A 182 15.07 6.87 -20.09
C ILE A 182 16.49 6.53 -20.55
N SER A 183 17.50 7.20 -20.00
CA SER A 183 18.91 6.94 -20.31
C SER A 183 19.45 5.65 -19.67
N LYS A 184 18.74 5.03 -18.72
CA LYS A 184 19.19 3.79 -18.07
C LYS A 184 18.95 2.55 -18.92
N THR A 185 19.85 1.58 -18.81
CA THR A 185 19.68 0.24 -19.36
C THR A 185 18.47 -0.44 -18.73
N ALA A 186 17.63 -1.05 -19.57
CA ALA A 186 16.42 -1.70 -19.10
C ALA A 186 16.73 -3.00 -18.32
N VAL A 187 16.04 -3.18 -17.20
CA VAL A 187 16.20 -4.31 -16.26
C VAL A 187 14.88 -5.05 -16.08
N THR A 188 14.97 -6.29 -15.61
CA THR A 188 13.83 -7.10 -15.16
C THR A 188 13.76 -7.05 -13.64
N THR A 189 12.55 -6.94 -13.09
CA THR A 189 12.36 -6.92 -11.63
C THR A 189 12.54 -8.31 -11.02
N GLN A 190 12.78 -8.39 -9.71
CA GLN A 190 12.83 -9.65 -8.98
C GLN A 190 11.52 -10.44 -9.13
N LEU A 191 10.38 -9.75 -9.08
CA LEU A 191 9.07 -10.36 -9.32
C LEU A 191 8.99 -11.06 -10.68
N GLN A 192 9.54 -10.44 -11.75
CA GLN A 192 9.56 -11.06 -13.06
C GLN A 192 10.48 -12.28 -13.12
N ALA A 193 11.64 -12.22 -12.46
CA ALA A 193 12.54 -13.36 -12.39
C ALA A 193 11.89 -14.56 -11.67
N GLU A 194 11.29 -14.33 -10.50
CA GLU A 194 10.63 -15.37 -9.70
C GLU A 194 9.44 -16.01 -10.42
N LEU A 195 8.62 -15.21 -11.09
CA LEU A 195 7.51 -15.72 -11.90
C LEU A 195 8.02 -16.46 -13.16
N GLY A 196 9.13 -16.02 -13.75
CA GLY A 196 9.79 -16.70 -14.88
C GLY A 196 10.39 -18.05 -14.50
N GLU A 197 10.76 -18.24 -13.23
CA GLU A 197 11.15 -19.53 -12.64
C GLU A 197 9.95 -20.47 -12.38
N GLY A 198 8.72 -20.02 -12.65
CA GLY A 198 7.50 -20.81 -12.44
C GLY A 198 6.91 -20.72 -11.03
N ARG A 199 7.36 -19.78 -10.19
CA ARG A 199 6.73 -19.56 -8.88
C ARG A 199 5.33 -18.96 -9.03
N VAL A 200 4.42 -19.33 -8.14
CA VAL A 200 3.09 -18.71 -8.05
C VAL A 200 3.22 -17.35 -7.35
N LEU A 201 2.40 -16.36 -7.71
CA LEU A 201 2.49 -14.99 -7.20
C LEU A 201 2.58 -14.89 -5.67
N ARG A 202 1.77 -15.67 -4.94
CA ARG A 202 1.76 -15.70 -3.46
C ARG A 202 3.09 -16.20 -2.85
N ASP A 203 3.85 -16.99 -3.60
CA ASP A 203 5.11 -17.60 -3.17
C ASP A 203 6.33 -16.75 -3.63
N THR A 204 6.09 -15.64 -4.33
CA THR A 204 7.12 -14.65 -4.67
C THR A 204 7.52 -13.86 -3.43
N SER A 205 8.71 -13.25 -3.45
CA SER A 205 9.19 -12.42 -2.35
C SER A 205 8.27 -11.22 -2.08
N ALA A 206 7.61 -10.70 -3.11
CA ALA A 206 6.64 -9.61 -2.96
C ALA A 206 5.28 -10.11 -2.44
N GLY A 207 4.81 -11.24 -2.94
CA GLY A 207 3.52 -11.84 -2.54
C GLY A 207 3.54 -12.41 -1.12
N SER A 208 4.68 -12.92 -0.66
CA SER A 208 4.84 -13.43 0.70
C SER A 208 4.70 -12.33 1.75
N VAL A 209 5.17 -11.10 1.47
CA VAL A 209 4.98 -9.94 2.36
C VAL A 209 3.50 -9.65 2.58
N LEU A 210 2.67 -9.74 1.54
CA LEU A 210 1.22 -9.56 1.66
C LEU A 210 0.56 -10.73 2.41
N SER A 211 1.07 -11.94 2.21
CA SER A 211 0.51 -13.18 2.79
C SER A 211 0.85 -13.34 4.28
N GLU A 212 2.07 -13.00 4.70
CA GLU A 212 2.51 -13.04 6.11
C GLU A 212 1.63 -12.15 6.99
N GLU A 213 1.39 -10.91 6.58
CA GLU A 213 0.58 -9.97 7.36
C GLU A 213 -0.90 -10.34 7.36
N MET A 214 -1.43 -10.88 6.26
CA MET A 214 -2.80 -11.41 6.24
C MET A 214 -2.96 -12.53 7.27
N LYS A 215 -1.96 -13.41 7.36
CA LYS A 215 -1.94 -14.49 8.36
C LYS A 215 -1.89 -13.93 9.78
N GLU A 216 -1.01 -12.96 10.05
CA GLU A 216 -0.96 -12.31 11.36
C GLU A 216 -2.27 -11.60 11.73
N LEU A 217 -2.92 -10.94 10.76
CA LEU A 217 -4.18 -10.25 10.98
C LEU A 217 -5.31 -11.22 11.30
N ILE A 218 -5.38 -12.35 10.58
CA ILE A 218 -6.33 -13.44 10.84
C ILE A 218 -6.09 -14.02 12.23
N GLU A 219 -4.84 -14.29 12.61
CA GLU A 219 -4.50 -14.83 13.94
C GLU A 219 -4.91 -13.87 15.06
N ARG A 220 -4.66 -12.55 14.89
CA ARG A 220 -5.10 -11.53 15.85
C ARG A 220 -6.63 -11.45 15.95
N HIS A 221 -7.33 -11.45 14.81
CA HIS A 221 -8.80 -11.43 14.80
C HIS A 221 -9.38 -12.68 15.44
N GLN A 222 -8.84 -13.86 15.15
CA GLN A 222 -9.28 -15.11 15.78
C GLN A 222 -9.07 -15.08 17.28
N LYS A 223 -7.95 -14.53 17.76
CA LYS A 223 -7.68 -14.37 19.19
C LYS A 223 -8.66 -13.39 19.85
N ALA A 224 -8.94 -12.25 19.21
CA ALA A 224 -9.90 -11.27 19.69
C ALA A 224 -11.33 -11.85 19.74
N MET A 225 -11.76 -12.55 18.69
CA MET A 225 -13.05 -13.23 18.64
C MET A 225 -13.20 -14.30 19.73
N ARG A 226 -12.13 -15.05 20.02
CA ARG A 226 -12.13 -16.02 21.12
C ARG A 226 -12.25 -15.35 22.49
N ALA A 227 -11.48 -14.27 22.72
CA ALA A 227 -11.55 -13.52 23.97
C ALA A 227 -12.95 -12.92 24.19
N LEU A 228 -13.50 -12.26 23.18
CA LEU A 228 -14.86 -11.69 23.25
C LEU A 228 -15.91 -12.77 23.51
N LYS A 229 -15.79 -13.94 22.87
CA LYS A 229 -16.70 -15.05 23.12
C LYS A 229 -16.63 -15.56 24.56
N GLN A 230 -15.43 -15.64 25.14
CA GLN A 230 -15.25 -16.02 26.55
C GLN A 230 -15.87 -14.99 27.49
N GLU A 231 -15.63 -13.70 27.27
CA GLU A 231 -16.24 -12.62 28.07
C GLU A 231 -17.78 -12.67 28.00
N MET A 232 -18.34 -12.94 26.82
CA MET A 232 -19.79 -13.10 26.66
C MET A 232 -20.34 -14.32 27.41
N GLU A 233 -19.63 -15.45 27.38
CA GLU A 233 -20.04 -16.67 28.10
C GLU A 233 -19.96 -16.49 29.63
N GLU A 234 -18.93 -15.80 30.13
CA GLU A 234 -18.79 -15.45 31.55
C GLU A 234 -19.89 -14.50 32.00
N ALA A 235 -20.15 -13.41 31.28
CA ALA A 235 -21.22 -12.47 31.60
C ALA A 235 -22.61 -13.13 31.57
N ALA A 236 -22.84 -14.09 30.67
CA ALA A 236 -24.08 -14.86 30.63
C ALA A 236 -24.23 -15.76 31.88
N ARG A 237 -23.16 -16.43 32.31
CA ARG A 237 -23.16 -17.27 33.51
C ARG A 237 -23.39 -16.45 34.78
N GLU A 238 -22.70 -15.32 34.93
CA GLU A 238 -22.87 -14.44 36.09
C GLU A 238 -24.31 -13.94 36.20
N LYS A 239 -24.92 -13.58 35.06
CA LYS A 239 -26.32 -13.15 35.01
C LYS A 239 -27.29 -14.28 35.37
N ASP A 240 -27.05 -15.50 34.89
CA ASP A 240 -27.86 -16.67 35.22
C ASP A 240 -27.73 -17.06 36.71
N GLU A 241 -26.55 -16.96 37.30
CA GLU A 241 -26.32 -17.20 38.73
C GLU A 241 -26.99 -16.14 39.60
N ALA A 242 -26.87 -14.86 39.25
CA ALA A 242 -27.54 -13.77 39.95
C ALA A 242 -29.07 -13.94 39.94
N LEU A 243 -29.65 -14.31 38.79
CA LEU A 243 -31.08 -14.55 38.65
C LEU A 243 -31.55 -15.74 39.51
N LYS A 244 -30.76 -16.82 39.57
CA LYS A 244 -31.08 -17.98 40.43
C LYS A 244 -31.05 -17.61 41.91
N ALA A 245 -30.05 -16.84 42.36
CA ALA A 245 -29.94 -16.41 43.74
C ALA A 245 -31.13 -15.52 44.15
N GLU A 246 -31.55 -14.60 43.29
CA GLU A 246 -32.70 -13.72 43.52
C GLU A 246 -34.02 -14.52 43.63
N LEU A 247 -34.23 -15.51 42.77
CA LEU A 247 -35.38 -16.41 42.82
C LEU A 247 -35.41 -17.26 44.10
N GLU A 248 -34.26 -17.72 44.60
CA GLU A 248 -34.17 -18.47 45.86
C GLU A 248 -34.48 -17.60 47.08
N GLU A 249 -34.00 -16.36 47.10
CA GLU A 249 -34.34 -15.38 48.13
C GLU A 249 -35.85 -15.07 48.17
N GLU A 250 -36.48 -14.84 47.01
CA GLU A 250 -37.92 -14.62 46.95
C GLU A 250 -38.69 -15.85 47.45
N ARG A 251 -38.28 -17.05 47.04
CA ARG A 251 -38.93 -18.30 47.45
C ARG A 251 -38.81 -18.55 48.95
N THR A 252 -37.68 -18.21 49.56
CA THR A 252 -37.50 -18.30 51.02
C THR A 252 -38.31 -17.23 51.75
N ARG A 253 -38.36 -15.99 51.25
CA ARG A 253 -39.25 -14.93 51.77
C ARG A 253 -40.71 -15.35 51.76
N TRP A 254 -41.19 -15.86 50.62
CA TRP A 254 -42.57 -16.31 50.45
C TRP A 254 -42.93 -17.46 51.39
N ARG A 255 -42.04 -18.47 51.53
CA ARG A 255 -42.22 -19.58 52.48
C ARG A 255 -42.31 -19.10 53.93
N ARG A 256 -41.51 -18.10 54.31
CA ARG A 256 -41.51 -17.54 55.66
C ARG A 256 -42.80 -16.78 55.96
N GLN A 257 -43.28 -15.97 55.02
CA GLN A 257 -44.57 -15.27 55.15
C GLN A 257 -45.75 -16.24 55.24
N ASN A 258 -45.80 -17.29 54.41
CA ASN A 258 -46.87 -18.28 54.47
C ASN A 258 -46.86 -19.15 55.74
N ARG A 259 -45.71 -19.32 56.37
CA ARG A 259 -45.63 -20.03 57.66
C ARG A 259 -46.16 -19.18 58.82
N ILE A 260 -45.97 -17.87 58.75
CA ILE A 260 -46.51 -16.90 59.73
C ILE A 260 -48.01 -16.72 59.54
N ALA A 261 -48.51 -16.73 58.30
CA ALA A 261 -49.95 -16.60 58.01
C ALA A 261 -50.79 -17.85 58.38
N ARG A 262 -50.14 -18.98 58.71
CA ARG A 262 -50.80 -20.26 59.06
C ARG A 262 -50.67 -20.63 60.54
N SER A 263 -50.01 -19.81 61.36
CA SER A 263 -49.98 -19.93 62.84
C SER A 263 -50.90 -18.91 63.46
#